data_AF-A0A345QGT8-F1
#
_entry.id   AF-A0A345QGT8-F1
#
_cell.length_a   1.000
_cell.length_b   1.000
_cell.length_c   1.000
_cell.angle_alpha   90.00
_cell.angle_beta   90.00
_cell.angle_gamma   90.00
#
_symmetry.space_group_name_H-M   'P 1'
#
loop_
_entity.id
_entity.type
_entity.pdbx_description
1 polymer ?
#
loop_
_entity_poly.entity_id
_entity_poly.type
_entity_poly.pdbx_seq_one_letter_code
_entity_poly.pdbx_strand_id
1 'polypeptide(L)'
;MSANELNKRFRDARFPLHYHNGFVQIEADKLISTEIEQPFWSLVSEPLWENVDLDMKEALDQRDSGGKDPALYAAKALESTIKIISSELNITHGKENGAHNFIENIGKKDVGFIRSWEADFLKSYFTKVRNPLGHGPGKEEMPRLTAEQTNWAIESAMSWIKLLVQRYTLLPERVQ
;
A
#
# COMPACT_ATOMS: atom_id res chain seq x y z
N MET A 1 21.05 -13.28 -12.93
CA MET A 1 20.79 -13.71 -11.54
C MET A 1 19.33 -13.45 -11.25
N SER A 2 18.56 -14.42 -10.78
CA SER A 2 17.14 -14.21 -10.46
C SER A 2 16.98 -13.47 -9.13
N ALA A 3 15.83 -12.79 -8.93
CA ALA A 3 15.51 -12.15 -7.65
C ALA A 3 15.59 -13.13 -6.47
N ASN A 4 15.06 -14.34 -6.65
CA ASN A 4 15.09 -15.40 -5.64
C ASN A 4 16.52 -15.84 -5.27
N GLU A 5 17.41 -15.93 -6.26
CA GLU A 5 18.81 -16.28 -6.04
C GLU A 5 19.56 -15.16 -5.31
N LEU A 6 19.31 -13.89 -5.64
CA LEU A 6 19.89 -12.75 -4.94
C LEU A 6 19.40 -12.69 -3.48
N ASN A 7 18.10 -12.88 -3.24
CA ASN A 7 17.53 -12.90 -1.89
C ASN A 7 18.06 -14.07 -1.06
N LYS A 8 18.28 -15.23 -1.68
CA LYS A 8 18.94 -16.35 -1.01
C LYS A 8 20.36 -15.98 -0.54
N ARG A 9 21.14 -15.29 -1.38
CA ARG A 9 22.50 -14.86 -1.04
C ARG A 9 22.53 -13.86 0.11
N PHE A 10 21.60 -12.90 0.15
CA PHE A 10 21.49 -11.98 1.29
C PHE A 10 21.24 -12.73 2.60
N ARG A 11 20.31 -13.70 2.59
CA ARG A 11 20.02 -14.56 3.75
C ARG A 11 21.23 -15.39 4.18
N ASP A 12 21.90 -16.06 3.25
CA ASP A 12 23.08 -16.88 3.53
C ASP A 12 24.24 -16.04 4.13
N ALA A 13 24.37 -14.79 3.67
CA ALA A 13 25.36 -13.83 4.17
C ALA A 13 24.93 -13.08 5.44
N ARG A 14 23.73 -13.34 5.99
CA ARG A 14 23.15 -12.66 7.15
C ARG A 14 23.04 -11.13 6.99
N PHE A 15 22.86 -10.67 5.75
CA PHE A 15 22.45 -9.29 5.49
C PHE A 15 20.92 -9.22 5.52
N PRO A 16 20.32 -8.30 6.31
CA PRO A 16 18.88 -8.12 6.38
C PRO A 16 18.41 -7.34 5.15
N LEU A 17 18.56 -7.93 3.95
CA LEU A 17 18.28 -7.29 2.68
C LEU A 17 17.35 -8.15 1.84
N HIS A 18 16.41 -7.49 1.16
CA HIS A 18 15.50 -8.11 0.21
C HIS A 18 15.53 -7.34 -1.11
N TYR A 19 15.68 -8.06 -2.21
CA TYR A 19 15.59 -7.56 -3.57
C TYR A 19 14.21 -7.84 -4.16
N HIS A 20 13.58 -6.80 -4.71
CA HIS A 20 12.32 -6.91 -5.44
C HIS A 20 12.25 -5.86 -6.56
N ASN A 21 11.95 -6.32 -7.79
CA ASN A 21 11.73 -5.48 -8.97
C ASN A 21 12.72 -4.30 -9.16
N GLY A 22 14.02 -4.55 -8.93
CA GLY A 22 15.09 -3.56 -9.14
C GLY A 22 15.60 -2.86 -7.88
N PHE A 23 14.95 -3.06 -6.74
CA PHE A 23 15.24 -2.36 -5.48
C PHE A 23 15.85 -3.32 -4.46
N VAL A 24 16.77 -2.84 -3.63
CA VAL A 24 17.37 -3.57 -2.49
C VAL A 24 17.02 -2.82 -1.23
N GLN A 25 16.25 -3.44 -0.34
CA GLN A 25 15.65 -2.80 0.84
C GLN A 25 15.97 -3.61 2.11
N ILE A 26 15.92 -2.96 3.27
CA ILE A 26 16.11 -3.63 4.55
C ILE A 26 14.91 -4.55 4.82
N GLU A 27 15.18 -5.83 5.01
CA GLU A 27 14.16 -6.83 5.37
C GLU A 27 13.63 -6.54 6.77
N ALA A 28 12.30 -6.50 6.91
CA ALA A 28 11.66 -6.49 8.22
C ALA A 28 11.94 -7.78 9.00
N ASP A 29 11.36 -7.94 10.19
CA ASP A 29 11.45 -9.25 10.85
C ASP A 29 10.86 -10.36 9.96
N LYS A 30 11.29 -11.60 10.22
CA LYS A 30 10.96 -12.76 9.38
C LYS A 30 9.45 -12.98 9.23
N LEU A 31 8.66 -12.67 10.25
CA LEU A 31 7.21 -12.86 10.22
C LEU A 31 6.56 -11.81 9.31
N ILE A 32 6.95 -10.54 9.43
CA ILE A 32 6.46 -9.46 8.57
C ILE A 32 6.84 -9.71 7.11
N SER A 33 8.09 -10.08 6.85
CA SER A 33 8.57 -10.44 5.50
C SER A 33 7.74 -11.56 4.88
N THR A 34 7.48 -12.64 5.64
CA THR A 34 6.78 -13.84 5.14
C THR A 34 5.28 -13.61 4.96
N GLU A 35 4.63 -12.94 5.91
CA GLU A 35 3.16 -12.84 5.95
C GLU A 35 2.62 -11.60 5.25
N ILE A 36 3.41 -10.53 5.12
CA ILE A 36 2.99 -9.25 4.57
C ILE A 36 3.77 -8.92 3.30
N GLU A 37 5.09 -8.75 3.38
CA GLU A 37 5.87 -8.18 2.28
C GLU A 37 5.91 -9.10 1.05
N GLN A 38 6.29 -10.37 1.21
CA GLN A 38 6.39 -11.29 0.09
C GLN A 38 5.04 -11.52 -0.62
N PRO A 39 3.92 -11.77 0.09
CA PRO A 39 2.62 -11.86 -0.56
C PRO A 39 2.20 -10.56 -1.24
N PHE A 40 2.43 -9.41 -0.60
CA PHE A 40 2.14 -8.10 -1.18
C PHE A 40 2.88 -7.93 -2.51
N TRP A 41 4.19 -8.16 -2.53
CA TRP A 41 5.04 -8.02 -3.72
C TRP A 41 4.67 -8.97 -4.84
N SER A 42 4.26 -10.19 -4.50
CA SER A 42 3.74 -11.13 -5.49
C SER A 42 2.48 -10.58 -6.19
N LEU A 43 1.57 -9.96 -5.43
CA LEU A 43 0.29 -9.47 -5.95
C LEU A 43 0.43 -8.21 -6.81
N VAL A 44 1.27 -7.26 -6.37
CA VAL A 44 1.42 -5.96 -7.07
C VAL A 44 2.37 -6.02 -8.26
N SER A 45 2.94 -7.20 -8.56
CA SER A 45 3.82 -7.39 -9.71
C SER A 45 3.10 -7.42 -11.07
N GLU A 46 1.77 -7.57 -11.07
CA GLU A 46 0.95 -7.52 -12.28
C GLU A 46 0.88 -6.09 -12.86
N PRO A 47 0.84 -5.92 -14.20
CA PRO A 47 0.85 -4.60 -14.84
C PRO A 47 -0.25 -3.64 -14.38
N LEU A 48 -1.41 -4.17 -13.96
CA LEU A 48 -2.52 -3.38 -13.41
C LEU A 48 -2.10 -2.55 -12.18
N TRP A 49 -1.13 -3.04 -11.41
CA TRP A 49 -0.71 -2.46 -10.13
C TRP A 49 0.61 -1.68 -10.21
N GLU A 50 1.11 -1.35 -11.40
CA GLU A 50 2.41 -0.68 -11.59
C GLU A 50 2.57 0.58 -10.72
N ASN A 51 1.56 1.45 -10.68
CA ASN A 51 1.61 2.66 -9.83
C ASN A 51 1.66 2.33 -8.33
N VAL A 52 1.05 1.22 -7.91
CA VAL A 52 1.05 0.77 -6.51
C VAL A 52 2.43 0.22 -6.14
N ASP A 53 3.04 -0.58 -7.03
CA ASP A 53 4.40 -1.09 -6.90
C ASP A 53 5.42 0.06 -6.80
N LEU A 54 5.34 1.05 -7.71
CA LEU A 54 6.23 2.22 -7.72
C LEU A 54 6.11 3.06 -6.45
N ASP A 55 4.90 3.43 -6.04
CA ASP A 55 4.69 4.23 -4.82
C ASP A 55 5.15 3.46 -3.56
N MET A 56 4.99 2.14 -3.49
CA MET A 56 5.46 1.38 -2.33
C MET A 56 6.97 1.23 -2.28
N LYS A 57 7.64 1.09 -3.44
CA LYS A 57 9.11 1.11 -3.50
C LYS A 57 9.66 2.44 -3.02
N GLU A 58 9.08 3.54 -3.50
CA GLU A 58 9.47 4.89 -3.05
C GLU A 58 9.26 5.04 -1.54
N ALA A 59 8.17 4.51 -0.98
CA ALA A 59 7.93 4.54 0.46
C ALA A 59 9.05 3.87 1.26
N LEU A 60 9.51 2.71 0.81
CA LEU A 60 10.57 1.93 1.48
C LEU A 60 11.95 2.54 1.24
N ASP A 61 12.23 3.07 0.06
CA ASP A 61 13.49 3.76 -0.23
C ASP A 61 13.64 5.02 0.62
N GLN A 62 12.56 5.81 0.76
CA GLN A 62 12.56 6.97 1.66
C GLN A 62 12.70 6.56 3.13
N ARG A 63 12.14 5.42 3.55
CA ARG A 63 12.33 4.88 4.91
C ARG A 63 13.79 4.50 5.14
N ASP A 64 14.37 3.71 4.24
CA ASP A 64 15.70 3.11 4.41
C ASP A 64 16.83 4.14 4.27
N SER A 65 16.61 5.18 3.47
CA SER A 65 17.57 6.29 3.30
C SER A 65 17.41 7.42 4.33
N GLY A 66 16.39 7.38 5.18
CA GLY A 66 16.04 8.49 6.09
C GLY A 66 15.54 9.74 5.34
N GLY A 67 14.91 9.52 4.19
CA GLY A 67 14.37 10.55 3.29
C GLY A 67 13.03 11.13 3.75
N LYS A 68 12.29 11.73 2.81
CA LYS A 68 11.08 12.51 3.09
C LYS A 68 9.81 11.69 2.90
N ASP A 69 8.92 11.82 3.89
CA ASP A 69 7.52 11.39 3.85
C ASP A 69 7.27 9.94 3.37
N PRO A 70 8.00 8.92 3.86
CA PRO A 70 7.80 7.52 3.46
C PRO A 70 6.35 7.04 3.65
N ALA A 71 5.70 7.42 4.76
CA ALA A 71 4.30 7.09 5.03
C ALA A 71 3.31 7.72 4.03
N LEU A 72 3.65 8.87 3.43
CA LEU A 72 2.82 9.49 2.40
C LEU A 72 2.82 8.65 1.13
N TYR A 73 3.97 8.15 0.71
CA TYR A 73 4.08 7.27 -0.46
C TYR A 73 3.33 5.95 -0.26
N ALA A 74 3.46 5.33 0.92
CA ALA A 74 2.67 4.14 1.25
C ALA A 74 1.15 4.42 1.22
N ALA A 75 0.73 5.58 1.71
CA ALA A 75 -0.67 5.99 1.62
C ALA A 75 -1.14 6.26 0.18
N LYS A 76 -0.28 6.81 -0.69
CA LYS A 76 -0.57 6.97 -2.12
C LYS A 76 -0.76 5.61 -2.80
N ALA A 77 0.09 4.63 -2.50
CA ALA A 77 -0.06 3.26 -3.02
C ALA A 77 -1.43 2.65 -2.62
N LEU A 78 -1.84 2.83 -1.36
CA LEU A 78 -3.16 2.36 -0.89
C LEU A 78 -4.30 3.12 -1.57
N GLU A 79 -4.18 4.44 -1.74
CA GLU A 79 -5.17 5.26 -2.46
C GLU A 79 -5.31 4.79 -3.91
N SER A 80 -4.20 4.57 -4.61
CA SER A 80 -4.15 4.05 -5.98
C SER A 80 -4.81 2.68 -6.08
N THR A 81 -4.55 1.78 -5.13
CA THR A 81 -5.19 0.45 -5.07
C THR A 81 -6.72 0.56 -5.01
N ILE A 82 -7.24 1.41 -4.12
CA ILE A 82 -8.69 1.60 -3.96
C ILE A 82 -9.30 2.22 -5.21
N LYS A 83 -8.61 3.19 -5.84
CA LYS A 83 -9.05 3.82 -7.08
C LYS A 83 -9.10 2.84 -8.25
N ILE A 84 -8.07 2.01 -8.41
CA ILE A 84 -8.01 0.97 -9.45
C ILE A 84 -9.18 0.01 -9.25
N ILE A 85 -9.36 -0.57 -8.06
CA ILE A 85 -10.48 -1.48 -7.79
C ILE A 85 -11.82 -0.82 -8.07
N SER A 86 -12.02 0.44 -7.64
CA SER A 86 -13.25 1.16 -7.92
C SER A 86 -13.49 1.36 -9.43
N SER A 87 -12.43 1.58 -10.21
CA SER A 87 -12.50 1.72 -11.66
C SER A 87 -12.84 0.38 -12.32
N GLU A 88 -12.15 -0.69 -11.96
CA GLU A 88 -12.36 -2.03 -12.50
C GLU A 88 -13.77 -2.57 -12.20
N LEU A 89 -14.31 -2.21 -11.04
CA LEU A 89 -15.70 -2.54 -10.67
C LEU A 89 -16.74 -1.67 -11.38
N ASN A 90 -16.34 -0.67 -12.17
CA ASN A 90 -17.19 0.30 -12.88
C ASN A 90 -18.11 1.11 -11.95
N ILE A 91 -17.60 1.49 -10.78
CA ILE A 91 -18.35 2.22 -9.73
C ILE A 91 -17.77 3.61 -9.43
N THR A 92 -16.91 4.11 -10.32
CA THR A 92 -16.43 5.50 -10.33
C THR A 92 -17.34 6.39 -11.16
N HIS A 93 -17.61 7.61 -10.68
CA HIS A 93 -18.58 8.52 -11.28
C HIS A 93 -17.98 9.85 -11.74
N GLY A 94 -16.67 10.07 -11.55
CA GLY A 94 -15.95 11.29 -11.94
C GLY A 94 -16.25 12.50 -11.03
N LYS A 95 -16.89 12.27 -9.89
CA LYS A 95 -17.25 13.30 -8.89
C LYS A 95 -16.54 13.10 -7.54
N GLU A 96 -15.67 12.10 -7.47
CA GLU A 96 -14.91 11.74 -6.29
C GLU A 96 -13.81 12.78 -6.02
N ASN A 97 -13.82 13.39 -4.83
CA ASN A 97 -12.89 14.45 -4.44
C ASN A 97 -11.74 13.95 -3.55
N GLY A 98 -11.63 12.64 -3.33
CA GLY A 98 -10.56 12.02 -2.57
C GLY A 98 -10.82 10.57 -2.18
N ALA A 99 -9.86 9.96 -1.49
CA ALA A 99 -9.87 8.55 -1.12
C ALA A 99 -11.16 8.10 -0.41
N HIS A 100 -11.75 8.94 0.45
CA HIS A 100 -12.99 8.62 1.16
C HIS A 100 -14.15 8.31 0.23
N ASN A 101 -14.30 9.02 -0.89
CA ASN A 101 -15.39 8.75 -1.83
C ASN A 101 -15.20 7.41 -2.56
N PHE A 102 -13.97 7.06 -2.92
CA PHE A 102 -13.70 5.75 -3.50
C PHE A 102 -13.94 4.62 -2.49
N ILE A 103 -13.56 4.80 -1.21
CA ILE A 103 -13.88 3.86 -0.13
C ILE A 103 -15.39 3.70 0.03
N GLU A 104 -16.14 4.79 -0.04
CA GLU A 104 -17.61 4.75 0.01
C GLU A 104 -18.18 3.97 -1.15
N ASN A 105 -17.69 4.19 -2.37
CA ASN A 105 -18.14 3.45 -3.55
C ASN A 105 -17.95 1.93 -3.40
N ILE A 106 -16.75 1.48 -3.02
CA ILE A 106 -16.47 0.04 -2.86
C ILE A 106 -17.17 -0.57 -1.64
N GLY A 107 -17.56 0.25 -0.67
CA GLY A 107 -18.31 -0.15 0.53
C GLY A 107 -19.84 -0.06 0.42
N LYS A 108 -20.40 0.40 -0.71
CA LYS A 108 -21.86 0.46 -0.89
C LYS A 108 -22.46 -0.95 -0.77
N LYS A 109 -23.69 -1.04 -0.26
CA LYS A 109 -24.36 -2.31 0.02
C LYS A 109 -24.57 -3.20 -1.22
N ASP A 110 -24.82 -2.58 -2.37
CA ASP A 110 -25.00 -3.22 -3.67
C ASP A 110 -23.68 -3.70 -4.29
N VAL A 111 -22.57 -3.05 -3.97
CA VAL A 111 -21.22 -3.48 -4.38
C VAL A 111 -20.68 -4.55 -3.43
N GLY A 112 -20.74 -4.29 -2.12
CA GLY A 112 -20.35 -5.21 -1.06
C GLY A 112 -18.88 -5.61 -1.07
N PHE A 113 -18.00 -4.84 -1.71
CA PHE A 113 -16.59 -5.22 -1.84
C PHE A 113 -15.84 -5.12 -0.51
N ILE A 114 -16.16 -4.13 0.32
CA ILE A 114 -15.71 -4.03 1.72
C ILE A 114 -16.89 -3.84 2.68
N ARG A 115 -16.70 -4.24 3.94
CA ARG A 115 -17.68 -4.05 5.02
C ARG A 115 -17.57 -2.63 5.59
N SER A 116 -18.62 -2.19 6.29
CA SER A 116 -18.64 -0.85 6.92
C SER A 116 -17.47 -0.60 7.86
N TRP A 117 -17.13 -1.57 8.70
CA TRP A 117 -16.00 -1.43 9.62
C TRP A 117 -14.65 -1.33 8.88
N GLU A 118 -14.47 -2.05 7.76
CA GLU A 118 -13.26 -1.94 6.92
C GLU A 118 -13.17 -0.53 6.30
N ALA A 119 -14.30 0.00 5.84
CA ALA A 119 -14.38 1.37 5.33
C ALA A 119 -14.01 2.40 6.41
N ASP A 120 -14.49 2.22 7.64
CA ASP A 120 -14.18 3.13 8.75
C ASP A 120 -12.68 3.13 9.08
N PHE A 121 -12.03 1.96 9.10
CA PHE A 121 -10.59 1.86 9.31
C PHE A 121 -9.80 2.53 8.18
N LEU A 122 -10.15 2.26 6.92
CA LEU A 122 -9.48 2.88 5.77
C LEU A 122 -9.64 4.41 5.80
N LYS A 123 -10.85 4.91 6.05
CA LYS A 123 -11.10 6.37 6.18
C LYS A 123 -10.29 6.98 7.32
N SER A 124 -10.20 6.29 8.45
CA SER A 124 -9.39 6.72 9.60
C SER A 124 -7.90 6.79 9.23
N TYR A 125 -7.36 5.77 8.55
CA TYR A 125 -5.98 5.76 8.07
C TYR A 125 -5.68 6.98 7.18
N PHE A 126 -6.52 7.26 6.17
CA PHE A 126 -6.33 8.43 5.31
C PHE A 126 -6.44 9.76 6.08
N THR A 127 -7.34 9.83 7.06
CA THR A 127 -7.54 11.03 7.86
C THR A 127 -6.35 11.32 8.78
N LYS A 128 -5.73 10.27 9.35
CA LYS A 128 -4.72 10.39 10.40
C LYS A 128 -3.28 10.28 9.90
N VAL A 129 -3.07 9.60 8.77
CA VAL A 129 -1.73 9.38 8.19
C VAL A 129 -1.57 10.22 6.93
N ARG A 130 -2.42 10.01 5.92
CA ARG A 130 -2.26 10.65 4.61
C ARG A 130 -2.49 12.15 4.63
N ASN A 131 -3.62 12.60 5.17
CA ASN A 131 -4.01 14.02 5.08
C ASN A 131 -3.05 14.96 5.80
N PRO A 132 -2.58 14.66 7.03
CA PRO A 132 -1.62 15.54 7.70
C PRO A 132 -0.28 15.66 6.96
N LEU A 133 0.14 14.59 6.26
CA LEU A 133 1.40 14.57 5.49
C LEU A 133 1.25 15.17 4.07
N GLY A 134 0.07 15.03 3.47
CA GLY A 134 -0.22 15.47 2.10
C GLY A 134 -0.71 16.91 1.96
N HIS A 135 -1.02 17.58 3.08
CA HIS A 135 -1.45 18.98 3.10
C HIS A 135 -0.40 19.85 3.80
N GLY A 136 -0.17 21.06 3.28
CA GLY A 136 0.73 22.01 3.93
C GLY A 136 0.23 22.41 5.32
N PRO A 137 1.12 22.71 6.28
CA PRO A 137 0.75 22.89 7.69
C PRO A 137 0.20 24.30 7.98
N GLY A 138 0.18 25.18 6.97
CA GLY A 138 -0.17 26.58 7.13
C GLY A 138 0.81 27.28 8.09
N LYS A 139 0.31 27.66 9.28
CA LYS A 139 1.10 28.30 10.34
C LYS A 139 1.65 27.32 11.37
N GLU A 140 1.26 26.04 11.30
CA GLU A 140 1.68 25.00 12.24
C GLU A 140 2.98 24.33 11.79
N GLU A 141 3.55 23.48 12.63
CA GLU A 141 4.68 22.64 12.24
C GLU A 141 4.20 21.46 11.39
N MET A 142 5.03 21.03 10.44
CA MET A 142 4.75 19.81 9.69
C MET A 142 4.68 18.62 10.65
N PRO A 143 3.60 17.82 10.64
CA PRO A 143 3.55 16.62 11.43
C PRO A 143 4.65 15.67 10.97
N ARG A 144 5.36 15.08 11.93
CA ARG A 144 6.38 14.06 11.66
C ARG A 144 6.02 12.80 12.43
N LEU A 145 5.97 11.69 11.71
CA LEU A 145 5.85 10.39 12.33
C LEU A 145 7.20 9.97 12.91
N THR A 146 7.17 9.23 14.01
CA THR A 146 8.36 8.51 14.49
C THR A 146 8.74 7.39 13.51
N ALA A 147 9.93 6.81 13.66
CA ALA A 147 10.33 5.64 12.87
C ALA A 147 9.34 4.48 13.04
N GLU A 148 8.90 4.22 14.28
CA GLU A 148 7.91 3.17 14.57
C GLU A 148 6.56 3.45 13.92
N GLN A 149 6.07 4.70 13.97
CA GLN A 149 4.82 5.10 13.32
C GLN A 149 4.92 5.03 11.80
N THR A 150 6.10 5.33 11.24
CA THR A 150 6.38 5.20 9.81
C THR A 150 6.32 3.74 9.37
N ASN A 151 7.00 2.85 10.10
CA ASN A 151 6.97 1.41 9.82
C ASN A 151 5.56 0.87 9.92
N TRP A 152 4.84 1.20 11.01
CA TRP A 152 3.44 0.82 11.17
C TRP A 152 2.57 1.30 10.02
N ALA A 153 2.76 2.54 9.53
CA ALA A 153 1.98 3.07 8.42
C ALA A 153 2.24 2.29 7.12
N ILE A 154 3.50 2.00 6.81
CA ILE A 154 3.91 1.23 5.63
C ILE A 154 3.35 -0.20 5.70
N GLU A 155 3.57 -0.91 6.81
CA GLU A 155 3.12 -2.29 7.02
C GLU A 155 1.58 -2.39 6.99
N SER A 156 0.88 -1.39 7.55
CA SER A 156 -0.57 -1.28 7.49
C SER A 156 -1.05 -1.08 6.06
N ALA A 157 -0.42 -0.19 5.30
CA ALA A 157 -0.75 0.02 3.89
C ALA A 157 -0.52 -1.25 3.06
N MET A 158 0.64 -1.90 3.20
CA MET A 158 0.94 -3.17 2.51
C MET A 158 -0.08 -4.25 2.86
N SER A 159 -0.45 -4.38 4.14
CA SER A 159 -1.45 -5.35 4.59
C SER A 159 -2.83 -5.10 3.98
N TRP A 160 -3.28 -3.84 3.94
CA TRP A 160 -4.55 -3.48 3.31
C TRP A 160 -4.52 -3.72 1.80
N ILE A 161 -3.46 -3.29 1.11
CA ILE A 161 -3.32 -3.50 -0.33
C ILE A 161 -3.33 -5.00 -0.64
N LYS A 162 -2.53 -5.80 0.08
CA LYS A 162 -2.52 -7.27 -0.05
C LYS A 162 -3.94 -7.84 0.04
N LEU A 163 -4.68 -7.47 1.07
CA LEU A 163 -6.03 -7.97 1.31
C LEU A 163 -7.03 -7.52 0.21
N LEU A 164 -6.96 -6.26 -0.22
CA LEU A 164 -7.85 -5.72 -1.26
C LEU A 164 -7.56 -6.33 -2.63
N VAL A 165 -6.28 -6.43 -3.01
CA VAL A 165 -5.86 -7.04 -4.28
C VAL A 165 -6.20 -8.52 -4.30
N GLN A 166 -5.93 -9.28 -3.23
CA GLN A 166 -6.35 -10.68 -3.12
C GLN A 166 -7.85 -10.84 -3.29
N ARG A 167 -8.64 -10.00 -2.61
CA ARG A 167 -10.11 -10.03 -2.73
C ARG A 167 -10.55 -9.76 -4.16
N TYR A 168 -9.93 -8.80 -4.83
CA TYR A 168 -10.21 -8.46 -6.23
C TYR A 168 -9.86 -9.62 -7.18
N THR A 169 -8.68 -10.21 -7.05
CA THR A 169 -8.23 -11.33 -7.90
C THR A 169 -9.09 -12.58 -7.73
N LEU A 170 -9.69 -12.78 -6.55
CA LEU A 170 -10.58 -13.90 -6.27
C LEU A 170 -12.05 -13.65 -6.65
N LEU A 171 -12.39 -12.46 -7.16
CA LEU A 171 -13.73 -12.24 -7.70
C LEU A 171 -13.92 -13.20 -8.90
N PRO A 172 -15.01 -13.98 -8.94
CA PRO A 172 -15.29 -14.83 -10.09
C PRO A 172 -15.35 -13.95 -11.34
N GLU A 173 -14.74 -14.42 -12.44
CA GLU A 173 -14.80 -13.75 -13.74
C GLU A 173 -16.24 -13.32 -14.01
N ARG A 174 -16.46 -12.00 -14.03
CA ARG A 174 -17.74 -11.46 -14.45
C ARG A 174 -17.85 -11.81 -15.92
N VAL A 175 -18.74 -12.75 -16.22
CA VAL A 175 -19.22 -13.05 -17.58
C VAL A 175 -19.42 -11.71 -18.29
N GLN A 176 -18.53 -11.42 -19.24
CA GLN A 176 -18.66 -10.30 -20.17
C GLN A 176 -19.91 -10.49 -21.03
#